data_AF-A0A970ANU0-F1
#
_entry.id   AF-A0A970ANU0-F1
#
_cell.length_a   1.000
_cell.length_b   1.000
_cell.length_c   1.000
_cell.angle_alpha   90.00
_cell.angle_beta   90.00
_cell.angle_gamma   90.00
#
_symmetry.space_group_name_H-M   'P 1'
#
loop_
_entity.id
_entity.type
_entity.pdbx_description
1 polymer ?
#
loop_
_entity_poly.entity_id
_entity_poly.type
_entity_poly.pdbx_seq_one_letter_code
_entity_poly.pdbx_strand_id
1 'polypeptide(L)'
;MGIAASQAKMLEQETRQREELTRSNEELQQFAFIASHDLQEPLRKIIAFGDRLKATCENALTDKGYDYLQRMENAAQRMQALIEDLLTLSRLTTKAQPFVQVNLAQVTHEVLSDLEIVIAQTKARIEIGRPARDRQDRHRRHPHRGLAPRSVAGKFSRRRRHSRRRRGSLARRRRR
;
A
#
# COMPACT_ATOMS: atom_id res chain seq x y z
N MET A 1 32.03 -9.75 40.80
CA MET A 1 30.71 -10.42 40.79
C MET A 1 29.55 -9.57 40.25
N GLY A 2 29.59 -8.22 40.30
CA GLY A 2 28.46 -7.38 39.87
C GLY A 2 28.14 -7.35 38.36
N ILE A 3 29.14 -7.50 37.49
CA ILE A 3 28.93 -7.42 36.02
C ILE A 3 28.22 -8.67 35.49
N ALA A 4 28.54 -9.85 36.02
CA ALA A 4 27.90 -11.12 35.62
C ALA A 4 26.40 -11.15 36.02
N ALA A 5 26.07 -10.64 37.21
CA ALA A 5 24.68 -10.51 37.64
C ALA A 5 23.89 -9.49 36.80
N SER A 6 24.53 -8.39 36.39
CA SER A 6 23.96 -7.39 35.47
C SER A 6 23.73 -7.96 34.06
N GLN A 7 24.67 -8.73 33.52
CA GLN A 7 24.53 -9.37 32.20
C GLN A 7 23.44 -10.45 32.20
N ALA A 8 23.38 -11.29 33.23
CA ALA A 8 22.33 -12.30 33.37
C ALA A 8 20.93 -11.66 33.39
N LYS A 9 20.78 -10.55 34.12
CA LYS A 9 19.52 -9.81 34.21
C LYS A 9 19.12 -9.13 32.89
N MET A 10 20.10 -8.62 32.12
CA MET A 10 19.84 -8.09 30.77
C MET A 10 19.42 -9.19 29.79
N LEU A 11 20.09 -10.36 29.84
CA LEU A 11 19.74 -11.49 28.99
C LEU A 11 18.33 -11.99 29.30
N GLU A 12 17.98 -12.09 30.58
CA GLU A 12 16.65 -12.49 31.05
C GLU A 12 15.56 -11.47 30.65
N GLN A 13 15.87 -10.17 30.67
CA GLN A 13 14.98 -9.14 30.13
C GLN A 13 14.80 -9.25 28.62
N GLU A 14 15.88 -9.50 27.88
CA GLU A 14 15.85 -9.66 26.43
C GLU A 14 15.04 -10.90 26.02
N THR A 15 15.22 -12.03 26.71
CA THR A 15 14.44 -13.26 26.47
C THR A 15 12.97 -13.02 26.75
N ARG A 16 12.64 -12.39 27.88
CA ARG A 16 11.26 -12.07 28.24
C ARG A 16 10.59 -11.13 27.23
N GLN A 17 11.30 -10.11 26.76
CA GLN A 17 10.78 -9.21 25.70
C GLN A 17 10.55 -9.95 24.39
N ARG A 18 11.44 -10.87 24.00
CA ARG A 18 11.26 -11.71 22.80
C ARG A 18 10.05 -12.64 22.92
N GLU A 19 9.85 -13.24 24.09
CA GLU A 19 8.69 -14.09 24.38
C GLU A 19 7.39 -13.29 24.33
N GLU A 20 7.36 -12.11 24.94
CA GLU A 20 6.20 -11.20 24.91
C GLU A 20 5.89 -10.73 23.48
N LEU A 21 6.90 -10.39 22.68
CA LEU A 21 6.73 -10.05 21.26
C LEU A 21 6.23 -11.22 20.42
N THR A 22 6.75 -12.42 20.68
CA THR A 22 6.34 -13.64 19.96
C THR A 22 4.88 -13.94 20.26
N ARG A 23 4.50 -13.93 21.53
CA ARG A 23 3.12 -14.12 21.98
C ARG A 23 2.18 -13.06 21.40
N SER A 24 2.57 -11.79 21.42
CA SER A 24 1.76 -10.71 20.86
C SER A 24 1.56 -10.87 19.34
N ASN A 25 2.58 -11.32 18.61
CA ASN A 25 2.46 -11.65 17.19
C ASN A 25 1.51 -12.84 16.95
N GLU A 26 1.58 -13.89 17.76
CA GLU A 26 0.67 -15.04 17.67
C GLU A 26 -0.79 -14.63 17.93
N GLU A 27 -1.03 -13.82 18.97
CA GLU A 27 -2.37 -13.28 19.28
C GLU A 27 -2.91 -12.41 18.13
N LEU A 28 -2.07 -11.56 17.53
CA LEU A 28 -2.44 -10.75 16.36
C LEU A 28 -2.76 -11.61 15.13
N GLN A 29 -1.97 -12.66 14.87
CA GLN A 29 -2.21 -13.60 13.76
C GLN A 29 -3.52 -14.36 13.95
N GLN A 30 -3.80 -14.81 15.17
CA GLN A 30 -5.03 -15.52 15.50
C GLN A 30 -6.25 -14.60 15.35
N PHE A 31 -6.16 -13.35 15.80
CA PHE A 31 -7.21 -12.36 15.59
C PHE A 31 -7.47 -12.10 14.10
N ALA A 32 -6.40 -11.87 13.32
CA ALA A 32 -6.51 -11.65 11.88
C ALA A 32 -7.15 -12.86 11.17
N PHE A 33 -6.80 -14.07 11.59
CA PHE A 33 -7.37 -15.31 11.05
C PHE A 33 -8.87 -15.44 11.30
N ILE A 34 -9.31 -15.25 12.55
CA ILE A 34 -10.72 -15.34 12.92
C ILE A 34 -11.53 -14.27 12.18
N ALA A 35 -11.09 -13.01 12.23
CA ALA A 35 -11.77 -11.91 11.54
C ALA A 35 -11.88 -12.13 10.03
N SER A 36 -10.84 -12.70 9.41
CA SER A 36 -10.85 -12.99 7.97
C SER A 36 -11.86 -14.08 7.59
N HIS A 37 -11.99 -15.12 8.40
CA HIS A 37 -12.99 -16.16 8.18
C HIS A 37 -14.41 -15.60 8.23
N ASP A 38 -14.70 -14.75 9.22
CA ASP A 38 -16.02 -14.12 9.37
C ASP A 38 -16.37 -13.20 8.19
N LEU A 39 -15.36 -12.61 7.54
CA LEU A 39 -15.53 -11.79 6.33
C LEU A 39 -15.62 -12.61 5.04
N GLN A 40 -14.97 -13.77 4.95
CA GLN A 40 -15.01 -14.62 3.77
C GLN A 40 -16.38 -15.26 3.54
N GLU A 41 -17.07 -15.67 4.60
CA GLU A 41 -18.38 -16.33 4.49
C GLU A 41 -19.47 -15.45 3.83
N PRO A 42 -19.66 -14.17 4.19
CA PRO A 42 -20.61 -13.30 3.49
C PRO A 42 -20.20 -13.03 2.04
N LEU A 43 -18.90 -12.91 1.74
CA LEU A 43 -18.43 -12.72 0.36
C LEU A 43 -18.73 -13.94 -0.52
N ARG A 44 -18.48 -15.15 0.00
CA ARG A 44 -18.82 -16.41 -0.65
C ARG A 44 -20.31 -16.51 -0.97
N LYS A 45 -21.17 -16.07 -0.03
CA LYS A 45 -22.62 -16.01 -0.24
C LYS A 45 -23.01 -15.01 -1.33
N ILE A 46 -22.43 -13.81 -1.34
CA ILE A 46 -22.70 -12.80 -2.38
C ILE A 46 -22.39 -13.35 -3.77
N ILE A 47 -21.23 -14.00 -3.93
CA ILE A 47 -20.81 -14.62 -5.20
C ILE A 47 -21.80 -15.73 -5.59
N ALA A 48 -22.09 -16.66 -4.66
CA ALA A 48 -22.99 -17.79 -4.95
C ALA A 48 -24.43 -17.36 -5.31
N PHE A 49 -24.96 -16.32 -4.66
CA PHE A 49 -26.26 -15.76 -5.03
C PHE A 49 -26.22 -15.03 -6.36
N GLY A 50 -25.12 -14.33 -6.66
CA GLY A 50 -24.89 -13.70 -7.96
C GLY A 50 -24.88 -14.72 -9.10
N ASP A 51 -24.08 -15.78 -8.97
CA ASP A 51 -24.00 -16.89 -9.93
C ASP A 51 -25.37 -17.53 -10.15
N ARG A 52 -26.11 -17.77 -9.05
CA ARG A 52 -27.47 -18.31 -9.13
C ARG A 52 -28.41 -17.36 -9.88
N LEU A 53 -28.33 -16.06 -9.63
CA LEU A 53 -29.17 -15.05 -10.28
C LEU A 53 -28.85 -14.96 -11.78
N LYS A 54 -27.57 -15.04 -12.17
CA LYS A 54 -27.17 -15.15 -13.59
C LYS A 54 -27.80 -16.36 -14.25
N ALA A 55 -27.73 -17.53 -13.61
CA ALA A 55 -28.26 -18.77 -14.16
C ALA A 55 -29.80 -18.82 -14.22
N THR A 56 -30.51 -18.19 -13.27
CA THR A 56 -31.99 -18.26 -13.21
C THR A 56 -32.70 -17.09 -13.90
N CYS A 57 -32.02 -15.95 -14.09
CA CYS A 57 -32.62 -14.73 -14.64
C CYS A 57 -31.97 -14.25 -15.94
N GLU A 58 -31.25 -15.12 -16.67
CA GLU A 58 -30.53 -14.76 -17.90
C GLU A 58 -31.39 -13.99 -18.91
N ASN A 59 -32.63 -14.44 -19.15
CA ASN A 59 -33.56 -13.79 -20.07
C ASN A 59 -34.40 -12.65 -19.45
N ALA A 60 -34.30 -12.45 -18.14
CA ALA A 60 -35.05 -11.43 -17.39
C ALA A 60 -34.19 -10.21 -17.03
N LEU A 61 -32.86 -10.36 -17.04
CA LEU A 61 -31.92 -9.28 -16.81
C LEU A 61 -31.70 -8.49 -18.10
N THR A 62 -31.83 -7.17 -18.00
CA THR A 62 -31.33 -6.27 -19.05
C THR A 62 -29.80 -6.28 -19.07
N ASP A 63 -29.19 -5.83 -20.16
CA ASP A 63 -27.72 -5.68 -20.26
C ASP A 63 -27.13 -4.89 -19.09
N LYS A 64 -27.83 -3.84 -18.63
CA LYS A 64 -27.43 -3.06 -17.44
C LYS A 64 -27.51 -3.87 -16.15
N GLY A 65 -28.55 -4.70 -16.00
CA GLY A 65 -28.68 -5.57 -14.85
C GLY A 65 -27.56 -6.59 -14.77
N TYR A 66 -27.17 -7.15 -15.93
CA TYR A 66 -26.04 -8.06 -16.03
C TYR A 66 -24.71 -7.37 -15.69
N ASP A 67 -24.48 -6.16 -16.20
CA ASP A 67 -23.30 -5.36 -15.87
C ASP A 67 -23.19 -5.12 -14.35
N TYR A 68 -24.25 -4.65 -13.70
CA TYR A 68 -24.24 -4.43 -12.26
C TYR A 68 -23.97 -5.71 -11.46
N LEU A 69 -24.57 -6.83 -11.87
CA LEU A 69 -24.36 -8.11 -11.22
C LEU A 69 -22.91 -8.58 -11.35
N GLN A 70 -22.32 -8.47 -12.54
CA GLN A 70 -20.93 -8.80 -12.79
C GLN A 70 -19.98 -7.91 -11.97
N ARG A 71 -20.28 -6.61 -11.87
CA ARG A 71 -19.45 -5.67 -11.10
C ARG A 71 -19.52 -5.94 -9.59
N MET A 72 -20.70 -6.29 -9.08
CA MET A 72 -20.88 -6.71 -7.68
C MET A 72 -20.08 -7.98 -7.35
N GLU A 73 -20.17 -9.02 -8.20
CA GLU A 73 -19.40 -10.26 -8.00
C GLU A 73 -17.89 -10.03 -8.07
N ASN A 74 -17.42 -9.26 -9.05
CA ASN A 74 -16.00 -8.91 -9.17
C ASN A 74 -15.49 -8.18 -7.92
N ALA A 75 -16.31 -7.30 -7.33
CA ALA A 75 -15.97 -6.63 -6.08
C ALA A 75 -15.89 -7.60 -4.90
N ALA A 76 -16.83 -8.55 -4.80
CA ALA A 76 -16.81 -9.57 -3.76
C ALA A 76 -15.59 -10.51 -3.86
N GLN A 77 -15.25 -10.96 -5.08
CA GLN A 77 -14.08 -11.80 -5.34
C GLN A 77 -12.77 -11.08 -4.99
N ARG A 78 -12.66 -9.80 -5.32
CA ARG A 78 -11.49 -9.00 -4.96
C ARG A 78 -11.35 -8.78 -3.47
N MET A 79 -12.46 -8.54 -2.75
CA MET A 79 -12.41 -8.47 -1.29
C MET A 79 -11.93 -9.79 -0.68
N GLN A 80 -12.34 -10.93 -1.24
CA GLN A 80 -11.87 -12.24 -0.81
C GLN A 80 -10.35 -12.39 -1.03
N ALA A 81 -9.86 -12.04 -2.22
CA ALA A 81 -8.43 -12.06 -2.53
C ALA A 81 -7.61 -11.14 -1.60
N LEU A 82 -8.09 -9.92 -1.34
CA LEU A 82 -7.41 -8.98 -0.43
C LEU A 82 -7.31 -9.52 1.00
N ILE A 83 -8.35 -10.19 1.49
CA ILE A 83 -8.34 -10.83 2.82
C ILE A 83 -7.32 -11.97 2.85
N GLU A 84 -7.28 -12.80 1.81
CA GLU A 84 -6.30 -13.89 1.68
C GLU A 84 -4.86 -13.38 1.59
N ASP A 85 -4.64 -12.30 0.85
CA ASP A 85 -3.33 -11.63 0.73
C ASP A 85 -2.89 -11.06 2.07
N LEU A 86 -3.80 -10.42 2.82
CA LEU A 86 -3.51 -9.86 4.14
C LEU A 86 -3.16 -10.97 5.15
N LEU A 87 -3.87 -12.10 5.11
CA LEU A 87 -3.56 -13.29 5.91
C LEU A 87 -2.21 -13.88 5.53
N THR A 88 -1.89 -13.90 4.24
CA THR A 88 -0.58 -14.38 3.77
C THR A 88 0.52 -13.47 4.29
N LEU A 89 0.34 -12.15 4.19
CA LEU A 89 1.28 -11.15 4.69
C LEU A 89 1.52 -11.29 6.20
N SER A 90 0.46 -11.50 7.00
CA SER A 90 0.59 -11.62 8.46
C SER A 90 1.36 -12.87 8.90
N ARG A 91 1.41 -13.91 8.06
CA ARG A 91 2.11 -15.17 8.30
C ARG A 91 3.54 -15.19 7.74
N LEU A 92 3.96 -14.19 6.96
CA LEU A 92 5.27 -14.19 6.33
C LEU A 92 6.40 -14.06 7.36
N THR A 93 7.08 -15.16 7.60
CA THR A 93 8.36 -15.23 8.29
C THR A 93 9.48 -15.18 7.25
N THR A 94 9.85 -13.97 6.85
CA THR A 94 11.14 -13.60 6.20
C THR A 94 11.53 -14.28 4.87
N LYS A 95 10.72 -15.15 4.28
CA LYS A 95 10.97 -15.68 2.92
C LYS A 95 10.19 -14.87 1.88
N ALA A 96 10.90 -14.04 1.13
CA ALA A 96 10.33 -13.28 0.02
C ALA A 96 9.81 -14.22 -1.08
N GLN A 97 8.57 -14.00 -1.51
CA GLN A 97 8.02 -14.65 -2.70
C GLN A 97 8.66 -14.09 -3.98
N PRO A 98 8.77 -14.89 -5.06
CA PRO A 98 9.29 -14.40 -6.33
C PRO A 98 8.39 -13.30 -6.90
N PHE A 99 8.98 -12.25 -7.47
CA PHE A 99 8.23 -11.23 -8.21
C PHE A 99 7.56 -11.85 -9.44
N VAL A 100 6.30 -11.46 -9.67
CA VAL A 100 5.50 -11.88 -10.82
C VAL A 100 5.19 -10.68 -11.70
N GLN A 101 4.97 -10.93 -12.99
CA GLN A 101 4.57 -9.90 -13.94
C GLN A 101 3.09 -9.55 -13.71
N VAL A 102 2.79 -8.25 -13.59
CA VAL A 102 1.42 -7.76 -13.32
C VAL A 102 0.95 -6.86 -14.47
N ASN A 103 -0.30 -7.03 -14.88
CA ASN A 103 -0.93 -6.18 -15.89
C ASN A 103 -1.48 -4.90 -15.24
N LEU A 104 -0.72 -3.81 -15.33
CA LEU A 104 -1.12 -2.51 -14.77
C LEU A 104 -2.41 -1.95 -15.38
N ALA A 105 -2.74 -2.27 -16.62
CA ALA A 105 -3.98 -1.80 -17.23
C ALA A 105 -5.20 -2.45 -16.56
N GLN A 106 -5.10 -3.76 -16.29
CA GLN A 106 -6.13 -4.51 -15.58
C GLN A 106 -6.30 -3.96 -14.15
N VAL A 107 -5.21 -3.84 -13.40
CA VAL A 107 -5.23 -3.28 -12.03
C VAL A 107 -5.86 -1.88 -12.01
N THR A 108 -5.52 -1.04 -12.99
CA THR A 108 -6.09 0.31 -13.08
C THR A 108 -7.60 0.27 -13.32
N HIS A 109 -8.07 -0.62 -14.19
CA HIS A 109 -9.51 -0.78 -14.44
C HIS A 109 -10.26 -1.26 -13.21
N GLU A 110 -9.69 -2.21 -12.48
CA GLU A 110 -10.24 -2.73 -11.22
C GLU A 110 -10.38 -1.62 -10.17
N VAL A 111 -9.33 -0.83 -9.95
CA VAL A 111 -9.34 0.31 -9.01
C VAL A 111 -10.35 1.37 -9.42
N LEU A 112 -10.50 1.64 -10.73
CA LEU A 112 -11.53 2.58 -11.20
C LEU A 112 -12.95 2.07 -10.94
N SER A 113 -13.19 0.76 -11.09
CA SER A 113 -14.49 0.17 -10.79
C SER A 113 -14.84 0.30 -9.31
N ASP A 114 -13.86 0.16 -8.41
CA ASP A 114 -14.06 0.35 -6.97
C ASP A 114 -14.44 1.77 -6.60
N LEU A 115 -13.75 2.72 -7.23
CA LEU A 115 -13.92 4.12 -6.95
C LEU A 115 -15.09 4.73 -7.71
N GLU A 116 -15.81 3.98 -8.54
CA GLU A 116 -16.83 4.52 -9.45
C GLU A 116 -17.88 5.35 -8.70
N ILE A 117 -18.42 4.86 -7.59
CA ILE A 117 -19.43 5.58 -6.79
C ILE A 117 -18.85 6.91 -6.29
N VAL A 118 -17.62 6.87 -5.76
CA VAL A 118 -16.93 8.05 -5.22
C VAL A 118 -16.62 9.05 -6.34
N ILE A 119 -16.16 8.57 -7.49
CA ILE A 119 -15.86 9.36 -8.69
C ILE A 119 -17.14 10.03 -9.20
N ALA A 120 -18.25 9.30 -9.27
CA ALA A 120 -19.55 9.82 -9.70
C ALA A 120 -20.08 10.92 -8.76
N GLN A 121 -19.98 10.69 -7.44
CA GLN A 121 -20.41 11.66 -6.43
C GLN A 121 -19.55 12.93 -6.44
N THR A 122 -18.24 12.78 -6.59
CA THR A 122 -17.29 13.90 -6.56
C THR A 122 -17.08 14.57 -7.92
N LYS A 123 -17.60 13.99 -9.00
CA LYS A 123 -17.34 14.38 -10.40
C LYS A 123 -15.83 14.47 -10.70
N ALA A 124 -15.04 13.59 -10.07
CA ALA A 124 -13.59 13.58 -10.23
C ALA A 124 -13.20 13.16 -11.65
N ARG A 125 -12.12 13.76 -12.19
CA ARG A 125 -11.52 13.38 -13.47
C ARG A 125 -10.19 12.67 -13.21
N ILE A 126 -10.09 11.41 -13.64
CA ILE A 126 -8.88 10.61 -13.50
C ILE A 126 -8.18 10.50 -14.85
N GLU A 127 -6.90 10.88 -14.89
CA GLU A 127 -6.04 10.75 -16.06
C GLU A 127 -5.05 9.61 -15.84
N ILE A 128 -5.14 8.56 -16.66
CA ILE A 128 -4.22 7.41 -16.62
C ILE A 128 -3.07 7.69 -17.60
N GLY A 129 -1.87 7.91 -17.06
CA GLY A 129 -0.65 7.97 -17.86
C GLY A 129 -0.31 6.60 -18.46
N ARG A 130 0.26 6.59 -19.68
CA ARG A 130 0.74 5.32 -20.26
C ARG A 130 1.77 4.69 -19.32
N PRO A 131 1.64 3.39 -18.99
CA PRO A 131 2.65 2.72 -18.18
C PRO A 131 3.99 2.82 -18.93
N ALA A 132 5.01 3.34 -18.25
CA ALA A 132 6.37 3.27 -18.77
C ALA A 132 6.65 1.79 -19.04
N ARG A 133 7.00 1.45 -20.28
CA ARG A 133 7.44 0.08 -20.61
C ARG A 133 8.58 -0.24 -19.66
N ASP A 134 8.32 -1.20 -18.78
CA ASP A 134 9.25 -1.64 -17.76
C ASP A 134 10.57 -1.95 -18.49
N ARG A 135 11.59 -1.14 -18.25
CA ARG A 135 12.95 -1.50 -18.65
C ARG A 135 13.29 -2.66 -17.75
N GLN A 136 13.00 -3.87 -18.23
CA GLN A 136 13.65 -5.09 -17.78
C GLN A 136 15.15 -4.86 -17.91
N ASP A 137 15.77 -4.34 -16.85
CA ASP A 137 17.21 -4.27 -16.74
C ASP A 137 17.66 -5.71 -16.52
N ARG A 138 17.93 -6.35 -17.65
CA ARG A 138 18.43 -7.70 -17.76
C ARG A 138 19.65 -7.85 -16.86
N HIS A 139 19.56 -8.83 -15.97
CA HIS A 139 20.67 -9.66 -15.51
C HIS A 139 22.08 -9.14 -15.82
N ARG A 140 22.68 -8.47 -14.84
CA ARG A 140 24.11 -8.69 -14.55
C ARG A 140 24.27 -9.07 -13.08
N ARG A 141 24.15 -10.38 -12.84
CA ARG A 141 24.84 -11.03 -11.72
C ARG A 141 26.34 -10.85 -11.95
N HIS A 142 27.05 -10.24 -11.02
CA HIS A 142 28.38 -10.68 -10.56
C HIS A 142 28.80 -9.92 -9.28
N PRO A 143 29.66 -10.54 -8.44
CA PRO A 143 29.65 -10.39 -6.99
C PRO A 143 30.64 -9.35 -6.44
N HIS A 144 30.43 -8.99 -5.17
CA HIS A 144 31.35 -8.41 -4.19
C HIS A 144 32.69 -7.81 -4.68
N ARG A 145 32.85 -6.48 -4.55
CA ARG A 145 34.06 -5.89 -3.97
C ARG A 145 33.77 -4.50 -3.38
N GLY A 146 34.39 -4.24 -2.23
CA GLY A 146 33.98 -3.24 -1.26
C GLY A 146 34.31 -1.78 -1.54
N LEU A 147 33.64 -0.95 -0.75
CA LEU A 147 34.07 0.30 -0.09
C LEU A 147 34.72 1.40 -0.93
N ALA A 148 33.95 2.47 -1.16
CA ALA A 148 34.33 3.84 -0.74
C ALA A 148 33.09 4.77 -0.77
N PRO A 149 32.90 5.66 0.21
CA PRO A 149 31.75 6.56 0.25
C PRO A 149 32.04 7.79 -0.61
N ARG A 150 31.17 8.09 -1.58
CA ARG A 150 31.15 9.39 -2.26
C ARG A 150 29.89 10.16 -1.86
N SER A 151 30.12 11.16 -1.02
CA SER A 151 29.17 12.21 -0.69
C SER A 151 28.96 13.18 -1.84
N VAL A 152 27.83 13.89 -1.72
CA VAL A 152 27.48 15.21 -2.28
C VAL A 152 26.83 15.21 -3.68
N ALA A 153 25.52 15.46 -3.72
CA ALA A 153 24.99 16.80 -4.05
C ALA A 153 23.48 16.72 -4.37
N GLY A 154 22.63 16.89 -3.36
CA GLY A 154 21.21 17.17 -3.58
C GLY A 154 21.02 18.54 -4.23
N LYS A 155 20.49 18.58 -5.45
CA LYS A 155 20.01 19.82 -6.08
C LYS A 155 18.58 20.09 -5.62
N PHE A 156 18.43 20.71 -4.46
CA PHE A 156 17.18 21.36 -4.04
C PHE A 156 17.19 22.83 -4.49
N SER A 157 16.47 23.15 -5.56
CA SER A 157 16.20 24.53 -5.96
C SER A 157 15.06 25.11 -5.11
N ARG A 158 15.38 25.79 -4.00
CA ARG A 158 14.43 26.65 -3.29
C ARG A 158 14.53 28.08 -3.81
N ARG A 159 13.51 28.52 -4.55
CA ARG A 159 13.26 29.94 -4.86
C ARG A 159 13.00 30.69 -3.54
N ARG A 160 13.95 31.51 -3.09
CA ARG A 160 13.69 32.56 -2.09
C ARG A 160 13.48 33.89 -2.81
N ARG A 161 12.23 34.36 -2.82
CA ARG A 161 11.90 35.78 -2.98
C ARG A 161 12.17 36.44 -1.63
N HIS A 162 13.03 37.46 -1.56
CA HIS A 162 12.80 38.55 -0.62
C HIS A 162 13.59 39.83 -0.94
N SER A 163 12.84 40.93 -0.78
CA SER A 163 13.21 42.27 -0.32
C SER A 163 14.26 43.08 -1.10
N ARG A 164 13.75 43.86 -2.05
CA ARG A 164 14.27 45.21 -2.33
C ARG A 164 14.03 46.11 -1.09
N ARG A 165 15.03 46.26 -0.23
CA ARG A 165 15.13 47.42 0.67
C ARG A 165 16.00 48.47 -0.03
N ARG A 166 15.35 49.51 -0.56
CA ARG A 166 15.99 50.77 -0.93
C ARG A 166 16.53 51.44 0.34
N ARG A 167 17.83 51.73 0.39
CA ARG A 167 18.43 52.76 1.24
C ARG A 167 19.33 53.61 0.34
N GLY A 168 19.20 54.93 0.46
CA GLY A 168 20.16 55.89 -0.09
C GLY A 168 19.48 57.09 -0.75
N SER A 169 19.78 58.28 -0.19
CA SER A 169 19.53 59.65 -0.67
C SER A 169 18.57 60.43 0.25
N LEU A 170 18.86 61.61 0.79
CA LEU A 170 20.05 62.47 0.93
C LEU A 170 19.58 63.67 1.78
N ALA A 171 20.54 64.36 2.43
CA ALA A 171 20.54 65.79 2.77
C ALA A 171 19.45 66.35 3.72
N ARG A 172 19.79 66.72 4.96
CA ARG A 172 20.33 68.04 5.37
C ARG A 172 19.37 69.22 5.08
N ARG A 173 18.77 69.81 6.12
CA ARG A 173 19.13 71.14 6.71
C ARG A 173 18.00 71.75 7.57
N ARG A 174 18.42 72.20 8.76
CA ARG A 174 18.14 73.48 9.48
C ARG A 174 16.69 73.77 9.94
N ARG A 175 16.52 73.98 11.26
CA ARG A 175 16.28 75.28 11.97
C ARG A 175 15.02 75.98 11.45
N ARG A 176 13.97 76.26 12.22
CA ARG A 176 13.83 76.76 13.60
C ARG A 176 12.51 76.26 14.17
#